data_AF-A0A9D7C5C2-F1
#
_entry.id   AF-A0A9D7C5C2-F1
#
_cell.length_a   1.000
_cell.length_b   1.000
_cell.length_c   1.000
_cell.angle_alpha   90.00
_cell.angle_beta   90.00
_cell.angle_gamma   90.00
#
_symmetry.space_group_name_H-M   'P 1'
#
loop_
_entity.id
_entity.type
_entity.pdbx_description
1 polymer ?
#
loop_
_entity_poly.entity_id
_entity_poly.type
_entity_poly.pdbx_seq_one_letter_code
_entity_poly.pdbx_strand_id
1 'polypeptide(L)'
;MLWRKFNGEKIKIPIKKAVEQAIRYESGLGNKLKVCIGTDSQVRGTVTEFATVIVFLREKKGGFMFINNEKTTNKLTIKERMLDEVSRSVQTAYGLCDLLDAYDVDLEVHADINTNPHFQSNTALKEAMGYILGMGFAFKAKPEAFASSSCANKVV
;
A
#
# COMPACT_ATOMS: atom_id res chain seq x y z
N MET A 1 -6.14 -10.77 8.65
CA MET A 1 -6.17 -9.31 8.48
C MET A 1 -7.60 -8.85 8.26
N LEU A 2 -8.12 -7.96 9.11
CA LEU A 2 -9.44 -7.35 8.91
C LEU A 2 -9.28 -6.11 8.01
N TRP A 3 -9.88 -6.14 6.83
CA TRP A 3 -9.87 -5.02 5.90
C TRP A 3 -11.15 -4.19 6.05
N ARG A 4 -11.08 -2.90 5.72
CA ARG A 4 -12.23 -1.98 5.71
C ARG A 4 -12.16 -1.01 4.54
N LYS A 5 -13.30 -0.48 4.13
CA LYS A 5 -13.40 0.66 3.22
C LYS A 5 -13.11 1.97 3.97
N PHE A 6 -12.92 3.06 3.23
CA PHE A 6 -12.65 4.38 3.82
C PHE A 6 -13.79 4.89 4.72
N ASN A 7 -15.04 4.55 4.43
CA ASN A 7 -16.21 4.88 5.25
C ASN A 7 -16.32 4.05 6.55
N GLY A 8 -15.36 3.16 6.83
CA GLY A 8 -15.35 2.30 8.02
C GLY A 8 -16.05 0.95 7.85
N GLU A 9 -16.73 0.69 6.74
CA GLU A 9 -17.39 -0.59 6.47
C GLU A 9 -16.36 -1.73 6.40
N LYS A 10 -16.55 -2.77 7.21
CA LYS A 10 -15.65 -3.93 7.24
C LYS A 10 -15.86 -4.83 6.03
N ILE A 11 -14.76 -5.24 5.40
CA ILE A 11 -14.73 -6.24 4.34
C ILE A 11 -14.71 -7.61 4.99
N LYS A 12 -15.83 -8.34 4.89
CA LYS A 12 -16.04 -9.64 5.56
C LYS A 12 -15.56 -10.85 4.76
N ILE A 13 -15.13 -10.62 3.52
CA ILE A 13 -14.64 -11.65 2.60
C ILE A 13 -13.10 -11.56 2.48
N PRO A 14 -12.42 -12.61 1.99
CA PRO A 14 -10.99 -12.53 1.69
C PRO A 14 -10.66 -11.35 0.79
N ILE A 15 -9.58 -10.63 1.09
CA ILE A 15 -9.25 -9.38 0.38
C ILE A 15 -9.10 -9.59 -1.13
N LYS A 16 -8.49 -10.70 -1.57
CA LYS A 16 -8.38 -11.06 -2.99
C LYS A 16 -9.75 -11.12 -3.67
N LYS A 17 -10.78 -11.68 -3.02
CA LYS A 17 -12.16 -11.70 -3.55
C LYS A 17 -12.80 -10.30 -3.56
N ALA A 18 -12.54 -9.48 -2.55
CA ALA A 18 -13.06 -8.11 -2.53
C ALA A 18 -12.45 -7.24 -3.63
N VAL A 19 -11.15 -7.39 -3.87
CA VAL A 19 -10.43 -6.74 -4.97
C VAL A 19 -10.99 -7.19 -6.31
N GLU A 20 -11.21 -8.50 -6.51
CA GLU A 20 -11.80 -9.03 -7.75
C GLU A 20 -13.21 -8.46 -7.99
N GLN A 21 -14.06 -8.43 -6.96
CA GLN A 21 -15.40 -7.84 -7.06
C GLN A 21 -15.35 -6.36 -7.44
N ALA A 22 -14.40 -5.61 -6.86
CA ALA A 22 -14.21 -4.19 -7.18
C ALA A 22 -13.75 -4.00 -8.64
N ILE A 23 -12.79 -4.79 -9.11
CA ILE A 23 -12.31 -4.74 -10.50
C ILE A 23 -13.47 -5.03 -11.46
N ARG A 24 -14.18 -6.15 -11.28
CA ARG A 24 -15.32 -6.51 -12.14
C ARG A 24 -16.40 -5.43 -12.19
N TYR A 25 -16.73 -4.87 -11.03
CA TYR A 25 -17.72 -3.80 -10.93
C TYR A 25 -17.30 -2.56 -11.73
N GLU A 26 -16.06 -2.11 -11.56
CA GLU A 26 -15.53 -0.92 -12.23
C GLU A 26 -15.34 -1.14 -13.74
N SER A 27 -14.85 -2.31 -14.16
CA SER A 27 -14.76 -2.69 -15.57
C SER A 27 -16.14 -2.74 -16.23
N GLY A 28 -17.17 -3.23 -15.52
CA GLY A 28 -18.56 -3.20 -15.99
C GLY A 28 -19.12 -1.80 -16.20
N LEU A 29 -18.59 -0.80 -15.48
CA LEU A 29 -18.89 0.62 -15.67
C LEU A 29 -18.00 1.30 -16.74
N GLY A 30 -17.12 0.53 -17.39
CA GLY A 30 -16.18 1.04 -18.40
C GLY A 30 -15.01 1.85 -17.81
N ASN A 31 -14.72 1.71 -16.52
CA ASN A 31 -13.59 2.38 -15.89
C ASN A 31 -12.33 1.52 -16.03
N LYS A 32 -11.23 2.16 -16.42
CA LYS A 32 -9.88 1.58 -16.32
C LYS A 32 -9.31 1.88 -14.93
N LEU A 33 -8.73 0.85 -14.32
CA LEU A 33 -8.17 0.94 -12.98
C LEU A 33 -6.65 0.82 -13.01
N LYS A 34 -6.02 1.48 -12.06
CA LYS A 34 -4.66 1.24 -11.62
C LYS A 34 -4.66 1.02 -10.11
N VAL A 35 -3.92 0.04 -9.63
CA VAL A 35 -3.80 -0.27 -8.20
C VAL A 35 -2.47 0.25 -7.67
N CYS A 36 -2.53 1.02 -6.59
CA CYS A 36 -1.35 1.51 -5.88
C CYS A 36 -1.43 1.02 -4.43
N ILE A 37 -0.40 0.34 -3.95
CA ILE A 37 -0.34 -0.21 -2.60
C ILE A 37 0.75 0.49 -1.81
N GLY A 38 0.45 0.90 -0.58
CA GLY A 38 1.43 1.50 0.30
C GLY A 38 1.08 1.27 1.77
N THR A 39 2.11 1.30 2.60
CA THR A 39 1.97 1.22 4.06
C THR A 39 2.64 2.44 4.67
N ASP A 40 2.05 2.96 5.75
CA ASP A 40 2.66 3.96 6.63
C ASP A 40 2.51 3.51 8.08
N SER A 41 3.32 4.08 8.98
CA SER A 41 3.28 3.75 10.40
C SER A 41 3.43 4.96 11.32
N GLN A 42 2.85 4.86 12.52
CA GLN A 42 2.99 5.85 13.60
C GLN A 42 3.35 5.18 14.92
N VAL A 43 4.29 5.79 15.65
CA VAL A 43 4.66 5.35 17.00
C VAL A 43 3.83 6.12 18.02
N ARG A 44 3.05 5.39 18.83
CA ARG A 44 2.21 5.90 19.92
C ARG A 44 2.65 5.25 21.24
N GLY A 45 3.58 5.91 21.94
CA GLY A 45 4.18 5.37 23.16
C GLY A 45 5.01 4.13 22.87
N THR A 46 4.60 2.97 23.40
CA THR A 46 5.25 1.68 23.17
C THR A 46 4.66 0.88 22.00
N VAL A 47 3.60 1.41 21.37
CA VAL A 47 2.90 0.74 20.28
C VAL A 47 3.25 1.42 18.97
N THR A 48 3.60 0.65 17.95
CA THR A 48 3.66 1.11 16.57
C THR A 48 2.42 0.62 15.84
N GLU A 49 1.67 1.55 15.26
CA GLU A 49 0.50 1.26 14.43
C GLU A 49 0.93 1.36 12.96
N PHE A 50 0.50 0.40 12.16
CA PHE A 50 0.70 0.36 10.72
C PHE A 50 -0.65 0.46 10.02
N ALA A 51 -0.68 1.14 8.88
CA ALA A 51 -1.80 1.10 7.97
C ALA A 51 -1.34 0.76 6.56
N THR A 52 -1.81 -0.37 6.02
CA THR A 52 -1.64 -0.74 4.62
C THR A 52 -2.89 -0.36 3.85
N VAL A 53 -2.72 0.30 2.71
CA VAL A 53 -3.82 0.68 1.83
C VAL A 53 -3.65 0.06 0.45
N ILE A 54 -4.77 -0.39 -0.12
CA ILE A 54 -4.90 -0.74 -1.54
C ILE A 54 -5.74 0.38 -2.16
N VAL A 55 -5.12 1.24 -2.95
CA VAL A 55 -5.79 2.35 -3.63
C VAL A 55 -6.12 1.94 -5.05
N PHE A 56 -7.37 2.16 -5.45
CA PHE A 56 -7.88 1.95 -6.79
C PHE A 56 -8.05 3.33 -7.44
N LEU A 57 -7.19 3.67 -8.38
CA LEU A 57 -7.32 4.87 -9.18
C LEU A 57 -8.13 4.56 -10.44
N ARG A 58 -9.23 5.28 -10.63
CA ARG A 58 -9.98 5.30 -11.88
C ARG A 58 -9.40 6.39 -12.76
N GLU A 59 -9.08 6.06 -14.01
CA GLU A 59 -8.58 7.05 -14.95
C GLU A 59 -9.55 8.25 -15.05
N LYS A 60 -9.08 9.45 -14.65
CA LYS A 60 -9.82 10.73 -14.66
C LYS A 60 -11.12 10.76 -13.80
N LYS A 61 -11.36 9.77 -12.94
CA LYS A 61 -12.60 9.66 -12.13
C LYS A 61 -12.34 9.44 -10.63
N GLY A 62 -11.20 9.92 -10.13
CA GLY A 62 -10.80 9.79 -8.74
C GLY A 62 -10.45 8.35 -8.36
N GLY A 63 -10.69 7.97 -7.11
CA GLY A 63 -10.38 6.63 -6.64
C GLY A 63 -11.05 6.26 -5.33
N PHE A 64 -10.82 5.04 -4.88
CA PHE A 64 -11.26 4.53 -3.60
C PHE A 64 -10.16 3.63 -3.00
N MET A 65 -10.31 3.22 -1.75
CA MET A 65 -9.28 2.39 -1.11
C MET A 65 -9.84 1.40 -0.09
N PHE A 66 -9.10 0.31 0.07
CA PHE A 66 -9.23 -0.63 1.17
C PHE A 66 -8.07 -0.42 2.14
N ILE A 67 -8.37 -0.55 3.43
CA ILE A 67 -7.45 -0.23 4.52
C ILE A 67 -7.34 -1.45 5.42
N ASN A 68 -6.12 -1.79 5.79
CA ASN A 68 -5.84 -2.71 6.87
C ASN A 68 -4.96 -2.01 7.91
N ASN A 69 -5.36 -2.13 9.18
CA ASN A 69 -4.60 -1.58 10.30
C ASN A 69 -4.05 -2.74 11.14
N GLU A 70 -2.79 -2.63 11.55
CA GLU A 70 -2.11 -3.57 12.42
C GLU A 70 -1.34 -2.83 13.51
N LYS A 71 -1.09 -3.48 14.64
CA LYS A 71 -0.33 -2.90 15.75
C LYS A 71 0.74 -3.87 16.22
N THR A 72 1.87 -3.34 16.64
CA THR A 72 2.95 -4.10 17.28
C THR A 72 3.52 -3.34 18.46
N THR A 73 4.01 -4.07 19.46
CA THR A 73 4.76 -3.51 20.61
C THR A 73 6.27 -3.66 20.42
N ASN A 74 6.72 -4.20 19.28
CA ASN A 74 8.14 -4.30 18.96
C ASN A 74 8.74 -2.91 18.80
N LYS A 75 9.86 -2.66 19.47
CA LYS A 75 10.65 -1.45 19.27
C LYS A 75 11.44 -1.59 17.98
N LEU A 76 11.14 -0.73 17.00
CA LEU A 76 11.80 -0.68 15.70
C LEU A 76 12.59 0.61 15.59
N THR A 77 13.80 0.53 15.03
CA THR A 77 14.51 1.70 14.53
C THR A 77 13.76 2.31 13.34
N ILE A 78 14.11 3.55 12.97
CA ILE A 78 13.51 4.21 11.80
C ILE A 78 13.68 3.33 10.55
N LYS A 79 14.88 2.81 10.32
CA LYS A 79 15.18 1.97 9.15
C LYS A 79 14.35 0.69 9.13
N GLU A 80 14.30 -0.04 10.24
CA GLU A 80 13.49 -1.27 10.35
C GLU A 80 12.01 -0.99 10.12
N ARG A 81 11.49 0.14 10.62
CA ARG A 81 10.10 0.55 10.42
C ARG A 81 9.78 0.83 8.95
N MET A 82 10.65 1.56 8.25
CA MET A 82 10.50 1.80 6.80
C MET A 82 10.54 0.49 5.99
N LEU A 83 11.39 -0.46 6.39
CA LEU A 83 11.46 -1.77 5.74
C LEU A 83 10.23 -2.64 6.04
N ASP A 84 9.67 -2.57 7.25
CA ASP A 84 8.42 -3.26 7.61
C ASP A 84 7.23 -2.70 6.80
N GLU A 85 7.15 -1.37 6.65
CA GLU A 85 6.17 -0.72 5.75
C GLU A 85 6.26 -1.26 4.32
N VAL A 86 7.47 -1.27 3.76
CA VAL A 86 7.71 -1.80 2.41
C VAL A 86 7.34 -3.28 2.32
N SER A 87 7.73 -4.08 3.31
CA SER A 87 7.45 -5.51 3.35
C SER A 87 5.95 -5.80 3.36
N ARG A 88 5.17 -5.08 4.17
CA ARG A 88 3.70 -5.22 4.21
C ARG A 88 3.05 -4.86 2.89
N SER A 89 3.55 -3.81 2.24
CA SER A 89 3.09 -3.41 0.91
C SER A 89 3.37 -4.48 -0.14
N VAL A 90 4.60 -5.01 -0.17
CA VAL A 90 5.04 -6.07 -1.10
C VAL A 90 4.26 -7.36 -0.87
N GLN A 91 4.02 -7.78 0.38
CA GLN A 91 3.23 -8.97 0.69
C GLN A 91 1.79 -8.84 0.18
N THR A 92 1.19 -7.66 0.32
CA THR A 92 -0.17 -7.40 -0.17
C THR A 92 -0.20 -7.40 -1.70
N ALA A 93 0.79 -6.76 -2.35
CA ALA A 93 0.99 -6.77 -3.80
C ALA A 93 1.11 -8.20 -4.35
N TYR A 94 1.99 -9.01 -3.74
CA TYR A 94 2.21 -10.40 -4.13
C TYR A 94 0.93 -11.23 -4.06
N GLY A 95 0.14 -11.10 -3.00
CA GLY A 95 -1.13 -11.81 -2.88
C GLY A 95 -2.19 -11.45 -3.93
N LEU A 96 -2.01 -10.32 -4.62
CA LEU A 96 -2.93 -9.81 -5.64
C LEU A 96 -2.38 -9.93 -7.07
N CYS A 97 -1.10 -10.26 -7.27
CA CYS A 97 -0.44 -10.26 -8.58
C CYS A 97 -1.22 -11.04 -9.65
N ASP A 98 -1.42 -12.35 -9.46
CA ASP A 98 -2.13 -13.19 -10.43
C ASP A 98 -3.53 -12.68 -10.77
N LEU A 99 -4.19 -12.04 -9.80
CA LEU A 99 -5.51 -11.46 -10.01
C LEU A 99 -5.40 -10.22 -10.90
N LEU A 100 -4.49 -9.30 -10.58
CA LEU A 100 -4.34 -8.06 -11.34
C LEU A 100 -3.89 -8.35 -12.79
N ASP A 101 -2.97 -9.30 -12.96
CA ASP A 101 -2.52 -9.76 -14.29
C ASP A 101 -3.68 -10.35 -15.10
N ALA A 102 -4.54 -11.16 -14.47
CA ALA A 102 -5.70 -11.76 -15.15
C ALA A 102 -6.73 -10.74 -15.66
N TYR A 103 -6.76 -9.53 -15.10
CA TYR A 103 -7.66 -8.44 -15.51
C TYR A 103 -6.93 -7.28 -16.19
N ASP A 104 -5.64 -7.41 -16.51
CA ASP A 104 -4.80 -6.36 -17.13
C ASP A 104 -4.84 -5.03 -16.33
N VAL A 105 -4.65 -5.14 -15.00
CA VAL A 105 -4.65 -4.00 -14.08
C VAL A 105 -3.24 -3.71 -13.59
N ASP A 106 -2.73 -2.52 -13.88
CA ASP A 106 -1.41 -2.07 -13.43
C ASP A 106 -1.30 -2.03 -11.90
N LEU A 107 -0.12 -2.40 -11.38
CA LEU A 107 0.22 -2.38 -9.96
C LEU A 107 1.48 -1.56 -9.67
N GLU A 108 1.40 -0.64 -8.71
CA GLU A 108 2.54 0.09 -8.16
C GLU A 108 2.64 -0.08 -6.64
N VAL A 109 3.88 -0.24 -6.16
CA VAL A 109 4.20 -0.22 -4.73
C VAL A 109 4.81 1.13 -4.37
N HIS A 110 4.16 1.82 -3.43
CA HIS A 110 4.50 3.16 -2.98
C HIS A 110 5.15 3.06 -1.61
N ALA A 111 6.40 3.50 -1.50
CA ALA A 111 7.12 3.58 -0.22
C ALA A 111 7.18 5.03 0.26
N ASP A 112 6.84 5.28 1.53
CA ASP A 112 7.04 6.60 2.14
C ASP A 112 8.52 6.83 2.52
N ILE A 113 9.36 6.91 1.50
CA ILE A 113 10.80 7.17 1.66
C ILE A 113 11.15 8.42 0.85
N ASN A 114 11.89 9.33 1.49
CA ASN A 114 12.39 10.53 0.84
C ASN A 114 13.70 10.23 0.10
N THR A 115 13.79 10.65 -1.16
CA THR A 115 14.97 10.44 -2.02
C THR A 115 16.12 11.38 -1.67
N ASN A 116 15.86 12.46 -0.93
CA ASN A 116 16.89 13.37 -0.46
C ASN A 116 17.65 12.77 0.75
N PRO A 117 19.00 12.67 0.69
CA PRO A 117 19.83 12.05 1.73
C PRO A 117 19.81 12.77 3.08
N HIS A 118 19.35 14.03 3.14
CA HIS A 118 19.22 14.78 4.40
C HIS A 118 18.07 14.28 5.29
N PHE A 119 17.15 13.47 4.75
CA PHE A 119 16.02 12.92 5.52
C PHE A 119 16.34 11.54 6.08
N GLN A 120 15.91 11.29 7.32
CA GLN A 120 16.18 10.04 8.03
C GLN A 120 15.64 8.79 7.30
N SER A 121 14.51 8.91 6.58
CA SER A 121 13.92 7.78 5.84
C SER A 121 14.79 7.32 4.66
N ASN A 122 15.66 8.18 4.13
CA ASN A 122 16.56 7.84 3.01
C ASN A 122 17.48 6.65 3.33
N THR A 123 17.77 6.42 4.61
CA THR A 123 18.59 5.29 5.09
C THR A 123 18.07 3.91 4.65
N ALA A 124 16.76 3.79 4.38
CA ALA A 124 16.13 2.55 3.91
C ALA A 124 15.95 2.50 2.38
N LEU A 125 16.21 3.60 1.65
CA LEU A 125 15.83 3.74 0.24
C LEU A 125 16.41 2.64 -0.66
N LYS A 126 17.72 2.37 -0.55
CA LYS A 126 18.39 1.39 -1.41
C LYS A 126 17.85 -0.03 -1.19
N GLU A 127 17.61 -0.40 0.06
CA GLU A 127 17.09 -1.72 0.43
C GLU A 127 15.62 -1.87 0.05
N ALA A 128 14.80 -0.85 0.31
CA ALA A 128 13.40 -0.81 -0.10
C ALA A 128 13.26 -0.93 -1.62
N MET A 129 14.01 -0.13 -2.37
CA MET A 129 14.01 -0.16 -3.83
C MET A 129 14.49 -1.52 -4.36
N GLY A 130 15.59 -2.05 -3.81
CA GLY A 130 16.11 -3.36 -4.19
C GLY A 130 15.11 -4.49 -3.95
N TYR A 131 14.38 -4.44 -2.84
CA TYR A 131 13.35 -5.42 -2.52
C TYR A 131 12.16 -5.34 -3.48
N ILE A 132 11.59 -4.15 -3.68
CA ILE A 132 10.40 -3.95 -4.54
C ILE A 132 10.71 -4.33 -5.99
N LEU A 133 11.85 -3.86 -6.53
CA LEU A 133 12.27 -4.19 -7.88
C LEU A 133 12.67 -5.66 -8.03
N GLY A 134 13.31 -6.25 -7.01
CA GLY A 134 13.68 -7.67 -7.00
C GLY A 134 12.47 -8.60 -7.04
N MET A 135 11.32 -8.15 -6.53
CA MET A 135 10.04 -8.84 -6.64
C MET A 135 9.30 -8.59 -7.96
N GLY A 136 9.85 -7.74 -8.83
CA GLY A 136 9.25 -7.40 -10.13
C GLY A 136 8.18 -6.32 -10.09
N PHE A 137 7.99 -5.62 -8.96
CA PHE A 137 6.98 -4.57 -8.85
C PHE A 137 7.51 -3.19 -9.26
N ALA A 138 6.63 -2.37 -9.83
CA ALA A 138 6.93 -0.96 -10.09
C ALA A 138 7.06 -0.18 -8.77
N PHE A 139 8.15 0.56 -8.61
CA PHE A 139 8.48 1.31 -7.41
C PHE A 139 8.18 2.81 -7.56
N LYS A 140 7.54 3.40 -6.54
CA LYS A 140 7.39 4.86 -6.37
C LYS A 140 7.81 5.29 -4.97
N ALA A 141 8.63 6.34 -4.90
CA ALA A 141 9.02 7.03 -3.67
C ALA A 141 8.39 8.44 -3.63
N LYS A 142 8.60 9.22 -2.56
CA LYS A 142 8.14 10.62 -2.50
C LYS A 142 8.82 11.47 -3.59
N PRO A 143 8.10 12.43 -4.21
CA PRO A 143 6.70 12.83 -3.94
C PRO A 143 5.58 11.99 -4.59
N GLU A 144 5.90 11.01 -5.42
CA GLU A 144 4.94 10.25 -6.24
C GLU A 144 4.24 9.11 -5.46
N ALA A 145 4.77 8.76 -4.30
CA ALA A 145 4.30 7.68 -3.43
C ALA A 145 3.01 7.98 -2.63
N PHE A 146 1.97 8.53 -3.25
CA PHE A 146 0.78 9.02 -2.54
C PHE A 146 0.01 7.95 -1.72
N ALA A 147 0.02 6.67 -2.12
CA ALA A 147 -0.68 5.62 -1.39
C ALA A 147 -0.11 5.44 0.03
N SER A 148 1.22 5.46 0.21
CA SER A 148 1.83 5.48 1.55
C SER A 148 1.80 6.89 2.16
N SER A 149 2.29 7.90 1.43
CA SER A 149 2.55 9.24 2.00
C SER A 149 1.31 10.08 2.28
N SER A 150 0.14 9.69 1.78
CA SER A 150 -1.11 10.46 1.94
C SER A 150 -2.28 9.59 2.35
N CYS A 151 -2.52 8.46 1.66
CA CYS A 151 -3.65 7.60 1.97
C CYS A 151 -3.43 6.82 3.27
N ALA A 152 -2.33 6.10 3.41
CA ALA A 152 -2.00 5.35 4.63
C ALA A 152 -1.77 6.27 5.84
N ASN A 153 -0.99 7.35 5.67
CA ASN A 153 -0.76 8.33 6.73
C ASN A 153 -2.05 8.94 7.32
N LYS A 154 -3.11 9.09 6.52
CA LYS A 154 -4.40 9.63 7.01
C LYS A 154 -5.18 8.64 7.89
N VAL A 155 -4.86 7.35 7.85
CA VAL A 155 -5.67 6.28 8.45
C VAL A 155 -4.90 5.40 9.43
N VAL A 156 -3.66 5.78 9.73
CA VAL A 156 -2.81 5.22 10.79
C VAL A 156 -2.90 6.09 12.06
#